data_AF-A0AAD6U6J0-F1
#
_entry.id   AF-A0AAD6U6J0-F1
#
_cell.length_a   1.000
_cell.length_b   1.000
_cell.length_c   1.000
_cell.angle_alpha   90.00
_cell.angle_beta   90.00
_cell.angle_gamma   90.00
#
_symmetry.space_group_name_H-M   'P 1'
#
loop_
_entity.id
_entity.type
_entity.pdbx_description
1 polymer ?
#
loop_
_entity_poly.entity_id
_entity_poly.type
_entity_poly.pdbx_seq_one_letter_code
_entity_poly.pdbx_strand_id
1 'polypeptide(L)' 'PITQQNYIDFYYGELSAIHTANFPTSLDVVIALWQAISVWAATGATVPYLNFNDWLHFSSFPSTTVGNISPLGITS' A
#
# COMPACT_ATOMS: atom_id res chain seq x y z
N PRO A 1 3.96 10.60 -12.77
CA PRO A 1 2.89 9.81 -12.11
C PRO A 1 3.38 8.36 -12.02
N ILE A 2 3.17 7.71 -10.87
CA ILE A 2 3.57 6.32 -10.64
C ILE A 2 2.50 5.41 -11.26
N THR A 3 2.94 4.43 -12.04
CA THR A 3 2.10 3.36 -12.59
C THR A 3 2.35 2.05 -11.85
N GLN A 4 1.48 1.05 -12.05
CA GLN A 4 1.67 -0.30 -11.53
C GLN A 4 3.06 -0.87 -11.87
N GLN A 5 3.49 -0.72 -13.13
CA GLN A 5 4.80 -1.24 -13.56
C GLN A 5 5.94 -0.51 -12.85
N ASN A 6 5.86 0.81 -12.70
CA ASN A 6 6.89 1.56 -11.97
C ASN A 6 6.99 1.13 -10.51
N TYR A 7 5.87 0.79 -9.87
CA TYR A 7 5.87 0.26 -8.50
C TYR A 7 6.48 -1.14 -8.42
N ILE A 8 6.17 -2.02 -9.38
CA ILE A 8 6.77 -3.36 -9.46
C ILE A 8 8.30 -3.25 -9.64
N ASP A 9 8.75 -2.41 -10.56
CA ASP A 9 10.18 -2.21 -10.84
C ASP A 9 10.91 -1.66 -9.59
N PHE A 10 10.30 -0.68 -8.90
CA PHE A 10 10.79 -0.17 -7.62
C PHE A 10 10.87 -1.27 -6.56
N TYR A 11 9.79 -2.03 -6.36
CA TYR A 11 9.71 -3.06 -5.33
C TYR A 11 10.81 -4.12 -5.49
N TYR A 12 10.99 -4.67 -6.70
CA TYR A 12 12.05 -5.64 -6.95
C TYR A 12 13.45 -5.02 -6.96
N GLY A 13 13.58 -3.75 -7.36
CA GLY A 13 14.82 -3.00 -7.27
C GLY A 13 15.33 -2.89 -5.83
N GLU A 14 14.44 -2.53 -4.89
CA GLU A 14 14.76 -2.43 -3.46
C GLU A 14 15.13 -3.80 -2.86
N LEU A 15 14.38 -4.87 -3.19
CA LEU A 15 14.71 -6.23 -2.73
C LEU A 15 16.11 -6.67 -3.20
N SER A 16 16.45 -6.35 -4.46
CA SER A 16 17.78 -6.61 -5.01
C SER A 16 18.86 -5.79 -4.29
N ALA A 17 18.60 -4.51 -4.02
CA ALA A 17 19.53 -3.62 -3.33
C ALA A 17 19.87 -4.09 -1.90
N ILE A 18 18.89 -4.62 -1.17
CA ILE A 18 19.10 -5.18 0.18
C ILE A 18 19.65 -6.62 0.16
N HIS A 19 19.90 -7.20 -1.02
CA HIS A 19 20.41 -8.57 -1.19
C HIS A 19 19.59 -9.64 -0.46
N THR A 20 18.26 -9.47 -0.40
CA THR A 20 17.40 -10.46 0.27
C THR A 20 17.17 -11.69 -0.61
N ALA A 21 17.08 -12.87 0.02
CA ALA A 21 16.58 -14.08 -0.63
C ALA A 21 15.05 -14.22 -0.52
N ASN A 22 14.41 -13.34 0.26
CA ASN A 22 12.98 -13.40 0.55
C ASN A 22 12.22 -12.57 -0.48
N PHE A 23 11.94 -13.18 -1.63
CA PHE A 23 11.05 -12.61 -2.64
C PHE A 23 9.60 -13.03 -2.40
N PRO A 24 8.62 -12.22 -2.80
CA PRO A 24 7.23 -12.64 -2.82
C PRO A 24 7.07 -13.89 -3.69
N THR A 25 6.17 -14.79 -3.27
CA THR A 25 5.91 -16.07 -3.94
C THR A 25 5.33 -15.92 -5.35
N SER A 26 4.69 -14.78 -5.64
CA SER A 26 4.20 -14.43 -6.97
C SER A 26 4.13 -12.92 -7.18
N LEU A 27 4.06 -12.52 -8.46
CA LEU A 27 3.84 -11.13 -8.87
C LEU A 27 2.50 -10.60 -8.36
N ASP A 28 1.48 -11.46 -8.20
CA ASP A 28 0.15 -11.07 -7.70
C ASP A 28 0.20 -10.40 -6.32
N VAL A 29 1.14 -10.81 -5.47
CA VAL A 29 1.34 -10.17 -4.16
C VAL A 29 1.73 -8.70 -4.32
N VAL A 30 2.65 -8.42 -5.24
CA VAL A 30 3.13 -7.05 -5.52
C VAL A 30 2.01 -6.22 -6.19
N ILE A 31 1.21 -6.86 -7.05
CA ILE A 31 0.03 -6.23 -7.66
C ILE A 31 -1.02 -5.89 -6.61
N ALA A 32 -1.29 -6.78 -5.65
CA ALA A 32 -2.24 -6.54 -4.56
C ALA A 32 -1.79 -5.37 -3.67
N LEU A 33 -0.49 -5.25 -3.40
CA LEU A 33 0.07 -4.08 -2.69
C LEU A 33 -0.16 -2.79 -3.49
N TRP A 34 0.10 -2.80 -4.80
CA TRP A 34 -0.19 -1.66 -5.67
C TRP A 34 -1.68 -1.28 -5.65
N GLN A 35 -2.58 -2.26 -5.69
CA GLN A 35 -4.02 -2.02 -5.61
C GLN A 35 -4.43 -1.35 -4.30
N ALA A 36 -3.83 -1.72 -3.17
CA ALA A 36 -4.09 -1.05 -1.89
C ALA A 36 -3.68 0.43 -1.93
N ILE A 37 -2.54 0.75 -2.57
CA ILE A 37 -2.06 2.12 -2.75
C ILE A 37 -3.00 2.93 -3.64
N SER A 38 -3.40 2.38 -4.79
CA SER A 38 -4.26 3.07 -5.75
C SER A 38 -5.67 3.32 -5.20
N VAL A 39 -6.20 2.37 -4.40
CA VAL A 39 -7.46 2.54 -3.67
C VAL A 39 -7.34 3.62 -2.61
N TRP A 40 -6.27 3.63 -1.81
CA TRP A 40 -6.04 4.66 -0.79
C TRP A 40 -5.92 6.06 -1.42
N ALA A 41 -5.19 6.17 -2.53
CA ALA A 41 -4.96 7.44 -3.21
C ALA A 41 -6.20 7.96 -3.96
N ALA A 42 -7.15 7.07 -4.30
CA ALA A 42 -8.37 7.37 -5.05
C ALA A 42 -8.13 8.09 -6.41
N THR A 43 -6.98 7.87 -7.04
CA THR A 43 -6.57 8.54 -8.29
C THR A 43 -6.70 7.67 -9.55
N GLY A 44 -7.12 6.42 -9.41
CA GLY A 44 -7.32 5.48 -10.53
C GLY A 44 -6.04 4.76 -10.95
N ALA A 45 -5.82 4.63 -12.27
CA ALA A 45 -4.74 3.78 -12.83
C ALA A 45 -3.32 4.32 -12.59
N THR A 46 -3.19 5.58 -12.23
CA THR A 46 -1.90 6.21 -11.92
C THR A 46 -1.99 6.98 -10.61
N VAL A 47 -0.94 6.92 -9.80
CA VAL A 47 -0.85 7.64 -8.53
C VAL A 47 0.12 8.82 -8.69
N PRO A 48 -0.30 10.07 -8.47
CA PRO A 48 0.61 11.21 -8.44
C PRO A 48 1.72 11.00 -7.41
N TYR A 49 2.92 11.50 -7.68
CA TYR A 49 4.06 11.30 -6.78
C TYR A 49 3.78 11.79 -5.36
N LEU A 50 3.09 12.93 -5.22
CA LEU A 50 2.73 13.49 -3.91
C LEU A 50 1.86 12.52 -3.11
N ASN A 51 0.82 11.94 -3.71
CA ASN A 51 -0.02 10.94 -3.06
C ASN A 51 0.75 9.66 -2.72
N PHE A 52 1.67 9.22 -3.60
CA PHE A 52 2.52 8.06 -3.32
C PHE A 52 3.46 8.32 -2.15
N ASN A 53 4.07 9.51 -2.09
CA ASN A 53 4.89 9.97 -0.97
C ASN A 53 4.07 10.00 0.32
N ASP A 54 2.86 10.56 0.30
CA ASP A 54 1.97 10.59 1.46
C ASP A 54 1.61 9.16 1.91
N TRP A 55 1.35 8.24 0.99
CA TRP A 55 1.12 6.84 1.33
C TRP A 55 2.33 6.22 2.05
N LEU A 56 3.57 6.47 1.59
CA LEU A 56 4.77 5.98 2.28
C LEU A 56 4.89 6.50 3.72
N HIS A 57 4.41 7.72 3.99
CA HIS A 57 4.47 8.34 5.30
C HIS A 57 3.28 8.00 6.21
N PHE A 58 2.08 7.79 5.66
CA PHE A 58 0.82 7.74 6.41
C PHE A 58 0.03 6.43 6.27
N SER A 59 0.44 5.50 5.42
CA SER A 59 -0.30 4.24 5.21
C SER A 59 -0.33 3.31 6.44
N SER A 60 0.48 3.59 7.46
CA SER A 60 0.45 2.89 8.74
C SER A 60 -0.76 3.31 9.60
N PHE A 61 -1.88 2.61 9.44
CA PHE A 61 -2.88 2.49 10.50
C PHE A 61 -3.02 1.02 10.95
N PRO A 62 -2.20 0.54 11.88
CA PRO A 62 -2.69 -0.51 12.78
C PRO A 62 -3.67 0.15 13.76
N SER A 63 -4.97 0.07 13.50
CA SER A 63 -5.90 0.09 14.64
C SER A 63 -5.69 -1.23 15.36
N THR A 64 -4.97 -1.19 16.47
CA THR A 64 -4.84 -2.31 17.39
C THR A 64 -6.25 -2.66 17.88
N THR A 65 -6.90 -3.64 17.24
CA THR A 65 -8.10 -4.26 17.80
C THR A 65 -7.68 -5.06 19.04
N VAL A 66 -7.66 -4.39 20.18
CA VAL A 66 -7.82 -5.03 21.50
C VAL A 66 -8.79 -4.14 22.28
N GLY A 67 -10.07 -4.52 22.26
CA GLY A 67 -11.11 -3.88 23.08
C GLY A 67 -12.49 -3.88 22.43
N ASN A 68 -13.22 -4.98 22.61
CA ASN A 68 -14.67 -5.11 22.41
C ASN A 68 -15.49 -3.88 22.83
N ILE A 69 -16.23 -3.22 21.92
CA ILE A 69 -17.53 -2.59 22.22
C ILE A 69 -18.51 -2.68 21.03
N SER A 70 -19.73 -3.12 21.35
CA SER A 70 -20.93 -3.26 20.53
C SER A 70 -21.34 -1.99 19.75
N PRO A 71 -22.19 -2.11 18.70
CA PRO A 71 -22.53 -0.99 17.84
C PRO A 71 -23.57 -0.11 18.55
N LEU A 72 -23.17 1.08 18.97
CA LEU A 72 -24.12 2.14 19.33
C LEU A 72 -23.87 3.32 18.41
N GLY A 73 -24.84 3.54 17.53
CA GLY A 73 -24.88 4.71 16.67
C GLY A 73 -24.95 5.99 17.49
N ILE A 74 -24.41 7.06 16.92
CA ILE A 74 -24.77 8.42 17.27
C ILE A 74 -24.98 9.16 15.96
N THR A 75 -26.25 9.41 15.65
CA THR A 75 -26.72 10.43 14.73
C THR A 75 -26.54 11.79 15.40
N SER A 76 -25.94 12.72 14.65
CA SER A 76 -25.82 14.19 14.84
C SER A 76 -25.20 14.75 16.12
#